data_AF-B2HL29-F1
#
_entry.id   AF-B2HL29-F1
#
_cell.length_a   1.000
_cell.length_b   1.000
_cell.length_c   1.000
_cell.angle_alpha   90.00
_cell.angle_beta   90.00
_cell.angle_gamma   90.00
#
_symmetry.space_group_name_H-M   'P 1'
#
loop_
_entity.id
_entity.type
_entity.pdbx_description
1 polymer ?
#
loop_
_entity_poly.entity_id
_entity_poly.type
_entity_poly.pdbx_seq_one_letter_code
_entity_poly.pdbx_strand_id
1 'polypeptide(L)'
;MTNINSFRQAVGRAVIYRPDNDAARKGVITSVSTKHVYVQLRGHSHPTAISPEHLQLQPEPTCKGIDDPALYDPQPSKRRRQEGGR
;
A
#
# COMPACT_ATOMS: atom_id res chain seq x y z
N MET A 1 -8.92 -16.50 -13.15
CA MET A 1 -8.70 -15.39 -14.11
C MET A 1 -8.49 -14.11 -13.33
N THR A 2 -7.30 -13.49 -13.44
CA THR A 2 -7.02 -12.19 -12.81
C THR A 2 -7.73 -11.09 -13.60
N ASN A 3 -8.59 -10.29 -12.96
CA ASN A 3 -9.40 -9.29 -13.63
C ASN A 3 -8.64 -7.96 -13.76
N ILE A 4 -8.44 -7.46 -14.98
CA ILE A 4 -7.75 -6.19 -15.24
C ILE A 4 -8.42 -5.00 -14.55
N ASN A 5 -9.74 -5.06 -14.31
CA ASN A 5 -10.47 -3.99 -13.64
C ASN A 5 -10.03 -3.81 -12.18
N SER A 6 -9.59 -4.88 -11.51
CA SER A 6 -9.05 -4.79 -10.15
C SER A 6 -7.77 -3.97 -10.09
N PHE A 7 -7.00 -3.92 -11.18
CA PHE A 7 -5.79 -3.09 -11.26
C PHE A 7 -6.11 -1.61 -11.51
N ARG A 8 -7.23 -1.30 -12.17
CA ARG A 8 -7.64 0.09 -12.43
C ARG A 8 -7.90 0.85 -11.13
N GLN A 9 -8.48 0.20 -10.15
CA GLN A 9 -8.72 0.75 -8.80
C GLN A 9 -7.47 0.71 -7.92
N ALA A 10 -6.38 0.10 -8.40
CA ALA A 10 -5.16 -0.13 -7.64
C ALA A 10 -3.96 0.66 -8.18
N VAL A 11 -4.17 1.67 -9.04
CA VAL A 11 -3.09 2.58 -9.45
C VAL A 11 -2.45 3.22 -8.20
N GLY A 12 -1.12 3.21 -8.14
CA GLY A 12 -0.33 3.60 -6.97
C GLY A 12 -0.04 2.47 -5.99
N ARG A 13 -0.64 1.28 -6.14
CA ARG A 13 -0.38 0.14 -5.25
C ARG A 13 0.83 -0.69 -5.67
N ALA A 14 1.46 -1.30 -4.67
CA ALA A 14 2.53 -2.25 -4.86
C ALA A 14 2.01 -3.57 -5.46
N VAL A 15 2.77 -4.11 -6.39
CA VAL A 15 2.52 -5.39 -7.07
C VAL A 15 3.77 -6.24 -7.09
N ILE A 16 3.55 -7.56 -7.17
CA ILE A 16 4.59 -8.53 -7.51
C ILE A 16 4.37 -8.94 -8.96
N TYR A 17 5.38 -8.72 -9.78
CA TYR A 17 5.49 -9.26 -11.11
C TYR A 17 6.19 -10.62 -11.06
N ARG A 18 5.56 -11.66 -11.61
CA ARG A 18 6.09 -13.02 -11.73
C ARG A 18 6.00 -13.47 -13.19
N PRO A 19 7.07 -13.31 -13.98
CA PRO A 19 7.17 -13.97 -15.28
C PRO A 19 7.38 -15.48 -15.09
N ASP A 20 6.95 -16.29 -16.07
CA ASP A 20 6.91 -17.75 -15.95
C ASP A 20 8.25 -18.43 -15.58
N ASN A 21 9.40 -17.81 -15.90
CA ASN A 21 10.73 -18.41 -15.69
C ASN A 21 11.75 -17.46 -15.04
N ASP A 22 11.31 -16.38 -14.43
CA ASP A 22 12.19 -15.33 -13.91
C ASP A 22 11.90 -15.02 -12.44
N ALA A 23 12.89 -14.46 -11.75
CA ALA A 23 12.73 -14.05 -10.36
C ALA A 23 11.61 -13.00 -10.21
N ALA A 24 10.77 -13.19 -9.18
CA ALA A 24 9.69 -12.27 -8.87
C ALA A 24 10.23 -10.85 -8.58
N ARG A 25 9.63 -9.83 -9.21
CA ARG A 25 10.03 -8.43 -9.07
C ARG A 25 8.94 -7.61 -8.38
N LYS A 26 9.33 -6.66 -7.55
CA LYS A 26 8.42 -5.68 -6.95
C LYS A 26 8.32 -4.46 -7.84
N GLY A 27 7.12 -3.91 -7.95
CA GLY A 27 6.87 -2.65 -8.65
C GLY A 27 5.62 -1.95 -8.15
N VAL A 28 5.31 -0.81 -8.74
CA VAL A 28 4.12 0.00 -8.44
C VAL A 28 3.32 0.20 -9.72
N ILE A 29 2.00 0.03 -9.65
CA ILE A 29 1.11 0.27 -10.79
C ILE A 29 1.08 1.78 -11.08
N THR A 30 1.48 2.18 -12.27
CA THR A 30 1.47 3.60 -12.69
C THR A 30 0.23 3.93 -13.50
N SER A 31 -0.23 3.01 -14.35
CA SER A 31 -1.43 3.18 -15.18
C SER A 31 -1.93 1.82 -15.67
N VAL A 32 -3.17 1.78 -16.16
CA VAL A 32 -3.80 0.56 -16.65
C VAL A 32 -4.50 0.84 -17.97
N SER A 33 -4.26 -0.01 -18.96
CA SER A 33 -4.92 0.03 -20.27
C SER A 33 -6.09 -0.97 -20.33
N THR A 34 -6.58 -1.26 -21.54
CA THR A 34 -7.58 -2.30 -21.77
C THR A 34 -7.03 -3.72 -21.65
N LYS A 35 -5.71 -3.92 -21.85
CA LYS A 35 -5.08 -5.25 -21.87
C LYS A 35 -3.86 -5.39 -20.95
N HIS A 36 -3.16 -4.29 -20.68
CA HIS A 36 -1.91 -4.28 -19.90
C HIS A 36 -2.00 -3.36 -18.70
N VAL A 37 -1.23 -3.71 -17.67
CA VAL A 37 -0.96 -2.87 -16.50
C VAL A 37 0.47 -2.35 -16.64
N TYR A 38 0.64 -1.04 -16.57
CA TYR A 38 1.96 -0.41 -16.58
C TYR A 38 2.49 -0.37 -15.15
N VAL A 39 3.68 -0.93 -14.96
CA VAL A 39 4.30 -1.06 -13.65
C VAL A 39 5.69 -0.44 -13.66
N GLN A 40 5.95 0.46 -12.73
CA GLN A 40 7.29 0.97 -12.47
C GLN A 40 8.06 -0.09 -11.68
N LEU A 41 8.92 -0.83 -12.36
CA LEU A 41 9.83 -1.80 -11.74
C LEU A 41 11.08 -1.10 -11.19
N ARG A 42 11.65 -1.64 -10.11
CA ARG A 42 12.92 -1.16 -9.58
C ARG A 42 14.04 -1.39 -10.60
N GLY A 43 14.82 -0.35 -10.89
CA GLY A 43 15.94 -0.40 -11.85
C GLY A 43 15.53 -0.22 -13.31
N HIS A 44 14.25 0.05 -13.58
CA HIS A 44 13.78 0.42 -14.92
C HIS A 44 13.58 1.94 -14.98
N SER A 45 13.97 2.56 -16.09
CA SER A 45 13.80 4.01 -16.30
C SER A 45 12.37 4.39 -16.68
N HIS A 46 11.59 3.44 -17.18
CA HIS A 46 10.23 3.66 -17.66
C HIS A 46 9.28 2.55 -17.16
N PRO A 47 7.97 2.82 -17.05
CA PRO A 47 6.99 1.80 -16.73
C PRO A 47 6.95 0.68 -17.78
N THR A 48 6.94 -0.57 -17.32
CA THR A 48 6.84 -1.74 -18.19
C THR A 48 5.38 -2.16 -18.33
N ALA A 49 4.93 -2.42 -19.56
CA ALA A 49 3.62 -3.00 -19.80
C ALA A 49 3.64 -4.50 -19.45
N ILE A 50 2.78 -4.92 -18.52
CA ILE A 50 2.74 -6.30 -18.01
C ILE A 50 1.30 -6.81 -18.09
N SER A 51 1.15 -8.05 -18.53
CA SER A 51 -0.15 -8.70 -18.57
C SER A 51 -0.66 -9.01 -17.15
N PRO A 52 -1.96 -8.82 -16.86
CA PRO A 52 -2.54 -9.03 -15.54
C PRO A 52 -2.29 -10.42 -14.94
N GLU A 53 -2.14 -11.46 -15.76
CA GLU A 53 -1.86 -12.83 -15.32
C GLU A 53 -0.50 -12.98 -14.61
N HIS A 54 0.47 -12.12 -14.95
CA HIS A 54 1.80 -12.13 -14.33
C HIS A 54 1.87 -11.21 -13.10
N LEU A 55 0.76 -10.58 -12.71
CA LEU A 55 0.72 -9.62 -11.62
C LEU A 55 -0.10 -10.13 -10.44
N GLN A 56 0.49 -10.00 -9.26
CA GLN A 56 -0.17 -10.23 -7.99
C GLN A 56 -0.22 -8.91 -7.22
N LEU A 57 -1.43 -8.38 -7.02
CA LEU A 57 -1.67 -7.25 -6.12
C LEU A 57 -1.19 -7.64 -4.72
N GLN A 58 -0.35 -6.80 -4.12
CA GLN A 58 -0.04 -6.97 -2.71
C GLN A 58 -1.25 -6.54 -1.89
N PRO A 59 -1.51 -7.22 -0.75
CA PRO A 59 -2.45 -6.70 0.24
C PRO A 59 -2.09 -5.25 0.53
N GLU A 60 -3.08 -4.40 0.76
CA GLU A 60 -2.76 -3.06 1.26
C GLU A 60 -1.89 -3.22 2.50
N PRO A 61 -0.86 -2.38 2.70
CA PRO A 61 -0.25 -2.30 4.01
C PRO A 61 -1.40 -1.96 4.95
N THR A 62 -1.83 -2.96 5.73
CA THR A 62 -2.69 -2.70 6.86
C THR A 62 -1.86 -1.71 7.67
N CYS A 63 -2.35 -0.49 7.83
CA CYS A 63 -1.77 0.46 8.76
C CYS A 63 -1.99 -0.12 10.16
N LYS A 64 -1.25 -1.16 10.52
CA LYS A 64 -1.18 -1.72 11.87
C LYS A 64 -0.44 -0.67 12.68
N GLY A 65 -1.16 0.32 13.18
CA GLY A 65 -0.58 1.39 13.98
C GLY A 65 -1.40 2.68 14.13
N ILE A 66 -2.65 2.77 13.68
CA ILE A 66 -3.49 3.95 13.95
C ILE A 66 -4.90 3.53 14.41
N ASP A 67 -4.98 2.48 15.21
CA ASP A 67 -6.18 2.14 15.96
C ASP A 67 -5.75 1.48 17.29
N ASP A 68 -4.80 2.14 17.97
CA ASP A 68 -4.59 1.90 19.39
C ASP A 68 -5.43 2.95 20.15
N PRO A 69 -6.59 2.58 20.71
CA PRO A 69 -7.41 3.50 21.49
C PRO A 69 -6.68 4.03 22.73
N ALA A 70 -5.53 3.45 23.13
CA ALA A 70 -4.69 4.01 24.20
C ALA A 70 -3.93 5.29 23.82
N LEU A 71 -3.83 5.62 22.52
CA LEU A 71 -3.22 6.88 22.06
C LEU A 71 -4.20 8.07 22.08
N TYR A 72 -5.50 7.80 22.16
CA TYR A 72 -6.53 8.78 22.48
C TYR A 72 -6.99 8.53 23.91
N ASP A 73 -6.19 8.97 24.89
CA ASP A 73 -6.70 9.25 26.22
C ASP A 73 -7.12 10.73 26.25
N PRO A 74 -8.39 11.08 25.92
CA PRO A 74 -8.91 12.40 26.23
C PRO A 74 -9.20 12.46 27.73
N GLN A 75 -8.20 12.29 28.59
CA GLN A 75 -8.33 12.70 29.97
C GLN A 75 -8.09 14.20 30.04
N PRO A 76 -9.15 15.03 30.26
CA PRO A 76 -8.93 16.41 30.64
C PRO A 76 -8.18 16.37 31.97
N SER A 77 -6.90 16.75 31.96
CA SER A 77 -6.11 16.94 33.16
C SER A 77 -6.82 17.99 34.01
N LYS A 78 -7.67 17.52 34.94
CA LYS A 78 -8.27 18.36 35.96
C LYS A 78 -7.13 18.85 36.83
N ARG A 79 -6.70 20.07 36.56
CA ARG A 79 -6.04 20.95 37.51
C ARG A 79 -6.81 20.88 38.84
N ARG A 80 -6.32 20.08 39.79
CA ARG A 80 -6.50 20.39 41.21
C ARG A 80 -5.17 20.97 41.67
N ARG A 81 -5.18 22.30 41.84
CA ARG A 81 -4.21 22.99 42.69
C ARG A 81 -4.15 22.22 44.01
N GLN A 82 -3.02 21.60 44.31
CA GLN A 82 -2.61 21.41 45.68
C GLN A 82 -1.72 22.61 46.03
N GLU A 83 -2.40 23.61 46.57
CA GLU A 83 -1.91 24.46 47.66
C GLU A 83 -1.01 23.61 48.58
N GLY A 84 0.24 23.97 48.80
CA GLY A 84 0.60 24.94 49.84
C GLY A 84 0.88 24.17 51.14
N GLY A 85 2.12 24.20 51.61
CA GLY A 85 2.64 23.27 52.61
C GLY A 85 2.29 23.55 54.07
N ARG A 86 2.64 22.56 54.90
CA ARG A 86 3.31 22.69 56.21
C ARG A 86 3.75 21.30 56.67
#